data_AF-A0A6C0B7Z9-F1
#
_entry.id   AF-A0A6C0B7Z9-F1
#
_cell.length_a   1.000
_cell.length_b   1.000
_cell.length_c   1.000
_cell.angle_alpha   90.00
_cell.angle_beta   90.00
_cell.angle_gamma   90.00
#
_symmetry.space_group_name_H-M   'P 1'
#
loop_
_entity.id
_entity.type
_entity.pdbx_description
1 polymer ?
#
loop_
_entity_poly.entity_id
_entity_poly.type
_entity_poly.pdbx_seq_one_letter_code
_entity_poly.pdbx_strand_id
1 'polypeptide(L)'
;MQIIRPDFIFSYWIFVWSIFYFTHIVTINPKLWLIASLFENIISIFFMLQSKFYYIFRFIFINLCIKVVPLYLLWNEPIHKKEILYSGIIFIIYNLWLYINNQTVYTIYKMLN
;
A
#
# COMPACT_ATOMS: atom_id res chain seq x y z
N MET A 1 -12.15 -20.49 -0.25
CA MET A 1 -12.32 -19.23 0.52
C MET A 1 -11.11 -18.37 0.21
N GLN A 2 -11.26 -17.26 -0.51
CA GLN A 2 -10.11 -16.38 -0.79
C GLN A 2 -9.73 -15.70 0.52
N ILE A 3 -8.56 -16.05 1.06
CA ILE A 3 -7.95 -15.31 2.17
C ILE A 3 -7.59 -13.94 1.60
N ILE A 4 -8.37 -12.92 1.96
CA ILE A 4 -8.08 -11.55 1.57
C ILE A 4 -6.79 -11.16 2.30
N ARG A 5 -5.69 -10.98 1.56
CA ARG A 5 -4.43 -10.52 2.18
C ARG A 5 -4.58 -9.05 2.55
N PRO A 6 -4.34 -8.66 3.81
CA PRO A 6 -4.47 -7.26 4.21
C PRO A 6 -3.49 -6.34 3.47
N ASP A 7 -2.37 -6.85 2.97
CA ASP A 7 -1.43 -6.09 2.11
C ASP A 7 -2.10 -5.58 0.82
N PHE A 8 -3.05 -6.36 0.27
CA PHE A 8 -3.86 -5.94 -0.86
C PHE A 8 -4.90 -4.90 -0.46
N ILE A 9 -5.56 -5.06 0.69
CA ILE A 9 -6.51 -4.06 1.21
C ILE A 9 -5.82 -2.71 1.38
N PHE A 10 -4.63 -2.71 1.97
CA PHE A 10 -3.85 -1.50 2.19
C PHE A 10 -3.43 -0.83 0.87
N SER A 11 -2.93 -1.62 -0.09
CA SER A 11 -2.56 -1.11 -1.42
C SER A 11 -3.76 -0.52 -2.18
N TYR A 12 -4.93 -1.17 -2.13
CA TYR A 12 -6.15 -0.63 -2.74
C TYR A 12 -6.65 0.62 -2.02
N TRP A 13 -6.51 0.69 -0.70
CA TRP A 13 -6.91 1.87 0.06
C TRP A 13 -6.05 3.09 -0.29
N ILE A 14 -4.74 2.91 -0.43
CA ILE A 14 -3.83 3.97 -0.92
C ILE A 14 -4.22 4.42 -2.33
N PHE A 15 -4.63 3.48 -3.20
CA PHE A 15 -5.12 3.81 -4.54
C PHE A 15 -6.36 4.69 -4.50
N VAL A 16 -7.37 4.30 -3.73
CA VAL A 16 -8.61 5.06 -3.59
C VAL A 16 -8.32 6.45 -3.02
N TRP A 17 -7.42 6.55 -2.04
CA TRP A 17 -6.97 7.84 -1.52
C TRP A 17 -6.29 8.68 -2.61
N SER A 18 -5.45 8.09 -3.46
CA SER A 18 -4.86 8.82 -4.60
C SER A 18 -5.92 9.37 -5.55
N ILE A 19 -6.96 8.61 -5.85
CA ILE A 19 -8.08 9.08 -6.66
C ILE A 19 -8.78 10.26 -5.96
N PHE A 20 -9.11 10.12 -4.67
CA PHE A 20 -9.77 11.19 -3.90
C PHE A 20 -8.95 12.47 -3.80
N TYR A 21 -7.63 12.33 -3.77
CA TYR A 21 -6.72 13.47 -3.83
C TYR A 21 -6.79 14.16 -5.20
N PHE A 22 -6.72 13.41 -6.30
CA PHE A 22 -6.84 13.97 -7.66
C PHE A 22 -8.22 14.58 -7.96
N THR A 23 -9.29 14.06 -7.35
CA THR A 23 -10.63 14.65 -7.46
C THR A 23 -10.89 15.77 -6.44
N HIS A 24 -9.86 16.19 -5.68
CA HIS A 24 -9.95 17.23 -4.66
C HIS A 24 -10.98 16.99 -3.54
N ILE A 25 -11.38 15.73 -3.32
CA ILE A 25 -12.24 15.34 -2.18
C ILE A 25 -11.43 15.39 -0.89
N VAL A 26 -10.15 14.99 -0.97
CA VAL A 26 -9.22 14.98 0.16
C VAL A 26 -8.02 15.86 -0.20
N THR A 27 -7.60 16.71 0.73
CA THR A 27 -6.45 17.62 0.54
C THR A 27 -5.11 17.03 0.95
N ILE A 28 -5.12 15.89 1.63
CA ILE A 28 -3.91 15.23 2.14
C ILE A 28 -3.28 14.40 1.02
N ASN A 29 -2.02 14.71 0.69
CA ASN A 29 -1.27 14.06 -0.37
C ASN A 29 -0.84 12.62 0.03
N PRO A 30 -1.21 11.58 -0.76
CA PRO A 30 -0.87 10.18 -0.46
C PRO A 30 0.54 9.75 -0.90
N LYS A 31 1.36 10.66 -1.46
CA LYS A 31 2.70 10.38 -1.99
C LYS A 31 3.58 9.56 -1.05
N LEU A 32 3.61 9.90 0.25
CA LEU A 32 4.43 9.18 1.23
C LEU A 32 4.03 7.70 1.35
N TRP A 33 2.73 7.42 1.36
CA TRP A 33 2.20 6.05 1.44
C TRP A 33 2.37 5.27 0.14
N LEU A 34 2.24 5.94 -1.00
CA LEU A 34 2.57 5.35 -2.30
C LEU A 34 4.05 4.90 -2.34
N ILE A 35 4.97 5.74 -1.84
CA ILE A 35 6.39 5.39 -1.73
C ILE A 35 6.60 4.21 -0.77
N ALA A 36 6.03 4.25 0.44
CA ALA A 36 6.16 3.18 1.42
C ALA A 36 5.65 1.83 0.88
N SER A 37 4.49 1.83 0.23
CA SER A 37 3.90 0.62 -0.35
C SER A 37 4.63 0.09 -1.59
N LEU A 38 5.43 0.93 -2.27
CA LEU A 38 6.33 0.49 -3.34
C LEU A 38 7.54 -0.24 -2.78
N PHE A 39 8.11 0.23 -1.66
CA PHE A 39 9.21 -0.48 -0.98
C PHE A 39 8.80 -1.87 -0.53
N GLU A 40 7.59 -2.03 0.01
CA GLU A 40 7.03 -3.33 0.36
C GLU A 40 6.97 -4.28 -0.85
N ASN A 41 6.47 -3.79 -1.99
CA ASN A 41 6.38 -4.61 -3.20
C ASN A 41 7.73 -5.04 -3.74
N ILE A 42 8.77 -4.20 -3.62
CA ILE A 42 10.12 -4.58 -4.03
C ILE A 42 10.54 -5.83 -3.26
N ILE A 43 10.30 -5.86 -1.95
CA ILE A 43 10.54 -7.03 -1.11
C ILE A 43 9.68 -8.22 -1.57
N SER A 44 8.39 -8.02 -1.84
CA SER A 44 7.51 -9.09 -2.34
C SER A 44 7.99 -9.69 -3.67
N ILE A 45 8.54 -8.89 -4.58
CA ILE A 45 9.08 -9.38 -5.86
C ILE A 45 10.22 -10.36 -5.62
N PHE A 46 11.11 -10.10 -4.67
CA PHE A 46 12.19 -11.03 -4.33
C PHE A 46 11.66 -12.39 -3.89
N PHE A 47 10.61 -12.43 -3.06
CA PHE A 47 9.96 -13.69 -2.67
C PHE A 47 9.23 -14.39 -3.82
N MET A 48 8.73 -13.63 -4.79
CA MET A 48 8.01 -14.16 -5.95
C MET A 48 8.92 -14.68 -7.06
N LEU A 49 10.25 -14.51 -6.99
CA LEU A 49 11.18 -14.95 -8.05
C LEU A 49 11.10 -16.46 -8.36
N GLN A 50 10.67 -17.28 -7.42
CA GLN A 50 10.47 -18.72 -7.62
C GLN A 50 9.10 -19.08 -8.24
N SER A 51 8.22 -18.09 -8.42
CA SER A 51 6.87 -18.29 -8.98
C SER A 51 6.87 -18.30 -10.51
N LYS A 52 5.78 -18.79 -11.11
CA LYS A 52 5.61 -18.74 -12.57
C LYS A 52 5.59 -17.29 -13.07
N PHE A 53 6.25 -17.04 -14.20
CA PHE A 53 6.38 -15.71 -14.83
C PHE A 53 5.04 -14.96 -14.95
N TYR A 54 3.96 -15.66 -15.31
CA TYR A 54 2.62 -15.06 -15.41
C TYR A 54 2.15 -14.37 -14.11
N TYR A 55 2.46 -14.93 -12.94
CA TYR A 55 2.09 -14.31 -11.66
C TYR A 55 2.93 -13.07 -11.35
N ILE A 56 4.23 -13.12 -11.66
CA ILE A 56 5.14 -12.00 -11.51
C ILE A 56 4.71 -10.84 -12.43
N PHE A 57 4.41 -11.15 -13.69
CA PHE A 57 3.93 -10.15 -14.66
C PHE A 57 2.63 -9.47 -14.18
N ARG A 58 1.63 -10.25 -13.74
CA ARG A 58 0.39 -9.68 -13.18
C ARG A 58 0.64 -8.82 -11.96
N PHE A 59 1.51 -9.26 -11.06
CA PHE A 59 1.87 -8.49 -9.87
C PHE A 59 2.51 -7.14 -10.24
N ILE A 60 3.48 -7.15 -11.15
CA ILE A 60 4.14 -5.93 -11.62
C ILE A 60 3.13 -5.00 -12.30
N PHE A 61 2.31 -5.54 -13.21
CA PHE A 61 1.32 -4.76 -13.96
C PHE A 61 0.32 -4.04 -13.04
N ILE A 62 -0.27 -4.76 -12.09
CA ILE A 62 -1.23 -4.19 -11.13
C ILE A 62 -0.55 -3.09 -10.29
N ASN A 63 0.66 -3.34 -9.79
CA ASN A 63 1.37 -2.37 -8.97
C ASN A 63 1.86 -1.15 -9.75
N LEU A 64 2.11 -1.31 -11.05
CA LEU A 64 2.41 -0.19 -11.94
C LEU A 64 1.18 0.74 -12.04
N CYS A 65 -0.01 0.19 -12.30
CA CYS A 65 -1.25 0.97 -12.37
C CYS A 65 -1.64 1.61 -11.03
N ILE A 66 -1.52 0.86 -9.93
CA ILE A 66 -2.03 1.30 -8.63
C ILE A 66 -1.06 2.22 -7.89
N LYS A 67 0.26 2.05 -8.08
CA LYS A 67 1.25 2.77 -7.28
C LYS A 67 2.15 3.66 -8.13
N VAL A 68 2.72 3.13 -9.21
CA VAL A 68 3.69 3.88 -10.04
C VAL A 68 3.02 5.02 -10.79
N VAL A 69 1.85 4.79 -11.40
CA VAL A 69 1.12 5.84 -12.13
C VAL A 69 0.69 6.99 -11.19
N PRO A 70 0.02 6.75 -10.04
CA PRO A 70 -0.31 7.82 -9.11
C PRO A 70 0.92 8.54 -8.56
N LEU A 71 2.01 7.81 -8.29
CA LEU A 71 3.25 8.43 -7.80
C LEU A 71 3.88 9.36 -8.84
N TYR A 72 3.86 8.96 -10.12
CA TYR A 72 4.32 9.79 -11.22
C TYR A 72 3.52 11.10 -11.34
N LEU A 73 2.20 11.02 -11.20
CA LEU A 73 1.33 12.20 -11.20
C LEU A 73 1.61 13.14 -10.01
N LEU A 74 2.06 12.59 -8.88
CA LEU A 74 2.44 13.35 -7.68
C LEU A 74 3.94 13.71 -7.63
N TRP A 75 4.69 13.50 -8.72
CA TRP A 75 6.14 13.66 -8.71
C TRP A 75 6.59 15.06 -8.27
N ASN A 76 5.92 16.10 -8.77
CA ASN A 76 6.24 17.49 -8.49
C ASN A 76 5.61 18.02 -7.19
N GLU A 77 4.68 17.28 -6.58
CA GLU A 77 4.02 17.70 -5.35
C GLU A 77 4.97 17.52 -4.14
N PRO A 78 5.26 18.56 -3.36
CA PRO A 78 6.08 18.43 -2.16
C PRO A 78 5.35 17.65 -1.06
N ILE A 79 6.10 16.93 -0.25
CA ILE A 79 5.59 16.30 0.97
C ILE A 79 5.72 17.32 2.10
N HIS A 80 4.61 17.80 2.66
CA HIS A 80 4.67 18.67 3.83
C HIS A 80 4.64 17.86 5.14
N LYS A 81 4.86 18.56 6.26
CA LYS A 81 4.88 17.96 7.59
C LYS A 81 3.51 17.43 8.02
N LYS A 82 2.42 17.99 7.47
CA LYS A 82 1.06 17.58 7.79
C LYS A 82 0.79 16.15 7.31
N GLU A 83 1.24 15.82 6.10
CA GLU A 83 1.13 14.49 5.50
C GLU A 83 1.89 13.45 6.34
N ILE A 84 3.07 13.80 6.83
CA ILE A 84 3.83 12.94 7.74
C ILE A 84 3.02 12.68 9.02
N LEU A 85 2.44 13.71 9.63
CA LEU A 85 1.61 13.56 10.82
C LEU A 85 0.39 12.66 10.56
N TYR A 86 -0.37 12.91 9.49
CA TYR A 86 -1.53 12.10 9.13
C TYR A 86 -1.15 10.65 8.79
N SER A 87 0.00 10.44 8.14
CA SER A 87 0.53 9.09 7.92
C SER A 87 0.86 8.37 9.23
N GLY A 88 1.47 9.06 10.20
CA GLY A 88 1.71 8.48 11.52
C GLY A 88 0.41 8.11 12.24
N ILE A 89 -0.62 8.96 12.17
CA ILE A 89 -1.93 8.70 12.76
C ILE A 89 -2.59 7.47 12.13
N ILE A 90 -2.63 7.38 10.80
CA ILE A 90 -3.21 6.23 10.09
C ILE A 90 -2.44 4.95 10.44
N PHE A 91 -1.11 5.01 10.52
CA PHE A 91 -0.30 3.86 10.93
C PHE A 91 -0.64 3.39 12.34
N ILE A 92 -0.81 4.31 13.30
CA ILE A 92 -1.20 3.99 14.67
C ILE A 92 -2.59 3.36 14.69
N ILE A 93 -3.56 3.92 13.95
CA ILE A 93 -4.92 3.36 13.85
C ILE A 93 -4.89 1.94 13.29
N TYR A 94 -4.10 1.69 12.24
CA TYR A 94 -3.95 0.37 11.66
C TYR A 94 -3.37 -0.64 12.65
N ASN A 95 -2.31 -0.27 13.39
CA ASN A 95 -1.74 -1.13 14.42
C ASN A 95 -2.71 -1.38 15.59
N LEU A 96 -3.49 -0.38 15.99
CA LEU A 96 -4.55 -0.54 16.98
C LEU A 96 -5.63 -1.50 16.51
N TRP A 97 -6.07 -1.40 15.25
CA TRP A 97 -7.03 -2.32 14.67
C TRP A 97 -6.48 -3.76 14.67
N LEU A 98 -5.21 -3.96 14.29
CA LEU A 98 -4.54 -5.26 14.38
C LEU A 98 -4.53 -5.80 15.82
N TYR A 99 -4.16 -4.95 16.78
CA TYR A 99 -4.14 -5.30 18.21
C TYR A 99 -5.50 -5.76 18.73
N ILE A 100 -6.58 -5.02 18.42
CA ILE A 100 -7.96 -5.37 18.82
C ILE A 100 -8.38 -6.72 18.23
N ASN A 101 -7.93 -7.05 17.03
CA ASN A 101 -8.25 -8.32 16.37
C ASN A 101 -7.32 -9.47 16.80
N ASN A 102 -6.43 -9.27 17.78
CA ASN A 102 -5.39 -10.22 18.18
C ASN A 102 -4.53 -10.71 16.99
N GLN A 103 -4.41 -9.87 15.97
CA GLN A 103 -3.58 -10.13 14.80
C GLN A 103 -2.31 -9.30 14.92
N THR A 104 -1.21 -9.90 14.52
CA THR A 104 0.05 -9.21 14.26
C THR A 104 0.34 -9.36 12.78
N VAL A 105 1.13 -8.45 12.21
CA VAL A 105 1.61 -8.57 10.83
C VAL A 105 2.19 -9.97 10.61
N TYR A 106 2.98 -10.46 11.57
CA TYR A 106 3.54 -11.82 11.54
C TYR A 106 2.49 -12.94 11.50
N THR A 107 1.45 -12.89 12.33
CA THR A 107 0.41 -13.95 12.32
C THR A 107 -0.39 -13.96 11.03
N ILE A 108 -0.62 -12.80 10.41
CA ILE A 108 -1.28 -12.72 9.10
C ILE A 108 -0.40 -13.37 8.03
N TYR A 109 0.89 -13.03 7.96
CA TYR A 109 1.82 -13.63 7.01
C TYR A 109 1.93 -15.15 7.19
N LYS A 110 1.91 -15.64 8.45
CA LYS A 110 1.95 -17.08 8.75
C LYS A 110 0.68 -17.83 8.34
N MET A 111 -0.49 -17.20 8.30
CA MET A 111 -1.71 -17.83 7.78
C MET A 111 -1.77 -17.90 6.25
N LEU A 112 -0.90 -17.16 5.56
CA LEU A 112 -0.90 -17.00 4.11
C LEU A 112 0.11 -17.89 3.37
N ASN A 113 1.11 -18.41 4.09
CA ASN A 113 2.05 -19.44 3.63
C ASN A 113 1.61 -20.81 4.12
#